data_AF-A0A836I1B1-F1
#
_entry.id   AF-A0A836I1B1-F1
#
_cell.length_a   1.000
_cell.length_b   1.000
_cell.length_c   1.000
_cell.angle_alpha   90.00
_cell.angle_beta   90.00
_cell.angle_gamma   90.00
#
_symmetry.space_group_name_H-M   'P 1'
#
loop_
_entity.id
_entity.type
_entity.pdbx_description
1 polymer ?
#
loop_
_entity_poly.entity_id
_entity_poly.type
_entity_poly.pdbx_seq_one_letter_code
_entity_poly.pdbx_strand_id
1 'polypeptide(L)'
;MRRLQRTPLRLSALLMTRRTIIPGHIPTEGLNPSGSNQGWELRRGHHLQSSVGLHTPIKTACGREFNPQVYYEVLQACCDQQWLVAIQRELRADTEYINYLRQHGGAAKDMRMLTDGAQHDDEFMVKLKERLKTDEKMSLTLCAVQESYERIRKKRDRHETQVAADGGQDPYASMKANRRGDFGSQMPQF
;
A
#
# COMPACT_ATOMS: atom_id res chain seq x y z
N MET A 1 -32.23 37.07 46.27
CA MET A 1 -32.42 36.35 47.56
C MET A 1 -33.47 35.26 47.37
N ARG A 2 -33.22 34.06 47.92
CA ARG A 2 -34.17 33.00 48.37
C ARG A 2 -34.99 32.28 47.26
N ARG A 3 -34.64 31.02 46.96
CA ARG A 3 -35.07 29.71 47.55
C ARG A 3 -36.36 29.19 46.89
N LEU A 4 -36.28 28.10 46.12
CA LEU A 4 -36.40 26.68 46.53
C LEU A 4 -37.81 26.30 47.02
N GLN A 5 -38.47 25.39 46.29
CA GLN A 5 -39.03 24.09 46.75
C GLN A 5 -39.76 23.44 45.55
N ARG A 6 -39.33 22.25 45.07
CA ARG A 6 -39.66 20.88 45.56
C ARG A 6 -41.17 20.63 45.50
N THR A 7 -41.77 19.61 44.89
CA THR A 7 -41.49 18.19 44.54
C THR A 7 -42.86 17.62 44.03
N PRO A 8 -43.10 16.30 43.86
CA PRO A 8 -42.43 15.21 43.14
C PRO A 8 -43.41 14.49 42.16
N LEU A 9 -42.97 13.49 41.40
CA LEU A 9 -43.59 12.14 41.34
C LEU A 9 -43.01 11.25 40.22
N ARG A 10 -42.40 10.15 40.68
CA ARG A 10 -42.34 8.75 40.17
C ARG A 10 -41.91 8.50 38.72
N LEU A 11 -40.73 7.89 38.50
CA LEU A 11 -40.40 6.45 38.65
C LEU A 11 -41.32 5.51 37.85
N SER A 12 -40.90 5.25 36.62
CA SER A 12 -41.11 3.96 35.94
C SER A 12 -39.77 3.50 35.39
N ALA A 13 -39.25 2.41 35.96
CA ALA A 13 -38.04 1.73 35.55
C ALA A 13 -38.28 0.99 34.24
N LEU A 14 -37.43 1.21 33.24
CA LEU A 14 -37.26 0.31 32.10
C LEU A 14 -35.77 0.15 31.78
N LEU A 15 -35.25 -0.95 32.32
CA LEU A 15 -34.37 -1.91 31.67
C LEU A 15 -33.07 -1.40 31.04
N MET A 16 -31.97 -1.81 31.68
CA MET A 16 -30.66 -1.90 31.08
C MET A 16 -30.69 -2.87 29.89
N THR A 17 -30.62 -2.36 28.67
CA THR A 17 -30.22 -3.18 27.52
C THR A 17 -28.73 -2.96 27.31
N ARG A 18 -27.95 -3.90 27.86
CA ARG A 18 -26.51 -4.02 27.60
C ARG A 18 -26.29 -4.09 26.09
N ARG A 19 -25.36 -3.27 25.58
CA ARG A 19 -24.76 -3.47 24.25
C ARG A 19 -24.15 -4.86 24.22
N THR A 20 -24.80 -5.76 23.50
CA THR A 20 -24.32 -7.12 23.27
C THR A 20 -23.20 -7.08 22.23
N ILE A 21 -22.15 -7.80 22.58
CA ILE A 21 -20.92 -8.05 21.86
C ILE A 21 -21.27 -8.78 20.56
N ILE A 22 -20.73 -8.34 19.40
CA ILE A 22 -20.74 -9.14 18.17
C ILE A 22 -19.30 -9.64 17.91
N PRO A 23 -19.02 -10.92 18.21
CA PRO A 23 -17.92 -11.63 17.59
C PRO A 23 -18.38 -12.99 17.04
N GLY A 24 -18.02 -13.23 15.77
CA GLY A 24 -17.77 -14.57 15.23
C GLY A 24 -18.72 -15.69 15.65
N HIS A 25 -19.99 -15.63 15.26
CA HIS A 25 -20.83 -16.82 15.26
C HIS A 25 -20.55 -17.63 13.98
N ILE A 26 -19.80 -18.72 14.16
CA ILE A 26 -19.81 -19.88 13.27
C ILE A 26 -21.16 -20.57 13.50
N PRO A 27 -22.02 -20.76 12.48
CA PRO A 27 -23.19 -21.61 12.62
C PRO A 27 -22.74 -23.08 12.60
N THR A 28 -22.53 -23.66 13.77
CA THR A 28 -22.56 -25.11 13.96
C THR A 28 -23.99 -25.50 14.31
N GLU A 29 -24.76 -25.95 13.31
CA GLU A 29 -25.81 -26.95 13.52
C GLU A 29 -25.94 -27.85 12.28
N GLY A 30 -25.95 -29.16 12.52
CA GLY A 30 -26.19 -30.18 11.50
C GLY A 30 -25.53 -31.53 11.80
N LEU A 31 -25.97 -32.24 12.85
CA LEU A 31 -25.77 -33.69 12.96
C LEU A 31 -26.60 -34.38 11.87
N ASN A 32 -25.98 -34.85 10.78
CA ASN A 32 -26.06 -36.25 10.31
C ASN A 32 -25.32 -36.46 8.97
N PRO A 33 -24.87 -37.69 8.69
CA PRO A 33 -23.84 -37.96 7.69
C PRO A 33 -24.45 -38.46 6.38
N SER A 34 -24.49 -37.62 5.35
CA SER A 34 -24.48 -38.07 3.95
C SER A 34 -24.40 -36.88 3.01
N GLY A 35 -23.48 -36.94 2.06
CA GLY A 35 -23.62 -36.22 0.79
C GLY A 35 -22.76 -34.98 0.59
N SER A 36 -21.76 -35.15 -0.28
CA SER A 36 -21.28 -34.17 -1.27
C SER A 36 -20.50 -32.93 -0.79
N ASN A 37 -19.18 -33.02 -0.94
CA ASN A 37 -18.19 -31.94 -0.83
C ASN A 37 -18.26 -30.92 -1.99
N GLN A 38 -19.35 -30.16 -2.18
CA GLN A 38 -19.40 -29.12 -3.24
C GLN A 38 -20.16 -27.83 -2.85
N GLY A 39 -20.08 -27.40 -1.58
CA GLY A 39 -20.83 -26.22 -1.10
C GLY A 39 -20.05 -24.89 -1.01
N TRP A 40 -18.71 -24.90 -1.03
CA TRP A 40 -17.91 -23.69 -0.79
C TRP A 40 -17.57 -22.91 -2.08
N GLU A 41 -17.71 -23.50 -3.26
CA GLU A 41 -17.33 -22.88 -4.54
C GLU A 41 -18.40 -21.94 -5.12
N LEU A 42 -19.67 -22.10 -4.72
CA LEU A 42 -20.81 -21.42 -5.36
C LEU A 42 -21.16 -20.04 -4.76
N ARG A 43 -20.43 -19.57 -3.75
CA ARG A 43 -20.61 -18.21 -3.17
C ARG A 43 -19.65 -17.15 -3.72
N ARG A 44 -18.90 -17.46 -4.80
CA ARG A 44 -18.10 -16.48 -5.57
C ARG A 44 -18.82 -15.92 -6.81
N GLY A 45 -20.14 -16.06 -6.87
CA GLY A 45 -20.93 -15.92 -8.09
C GLY A 45 -21.53 -14.56 -8.41
N HIS A 46 -21.22 -13.47 -7.69
CA HIS A 46 -21.73 -12.13 -8.04
C HIS A 46 -20.65 -11.05 -7.76
N HIS A 47 -20.26 -10.32 -8.81
CA HIS A 47 -19.26 -9.22 -8.89
C HIS A 47 -17.75 -9.54 -9.04
N LEU A 48 -17.35 -10.44 -9.94
CA LEU A 48 -15.96 -10.48 -10.45
C LEU A 48 -15.88 -10.62 -11.98
N GLN A 49 -16.72 -9.89 -12.72
CA GLN A 49 -16.45 -9.67 -14.14
C GLN A 49 -15.58 -8.40 -14.27
N SER A 50 -14.40 -8.57 -14.89
CA SER A 50 -13.58 -7.52 -15.52
C SER A 50 -12.41 -6.86 -14.77
N SER A 51 -11.50 -7.64 -14.16
CA SER A 51 -10.10 -7.18 -13.92
C SER A 51 -9.03 -8.09 -14.52
N VAL A 52 -9.44 -9.09 -15.32
CA VAL A 52 -8.53 -10.00 -16.02
C VAL A 52 -7.69 -9.20 -17.02
N GLY A 53 -6.37 -9.14 -16.80
CA GLY A 53 -5.44 -8.39 -17.65
C GLY A 53 -5.08 -6.98 -17.15
N LEU A 54 -5.79 -6.43 -16.15
CA LEU A 54 -5.42 -5.16 -15.52
C LEU A 54 -4.20 -5.30 -14.60
N HIS A 55 -3.99 -6.47 -14.01
CA HIS A 55 -2.85 -6.74 -13.11
C HIS A 55 -1.71 -7.53 -13.74
N THR A 56 -1.83 -7.91 -15.03
CA THR A 56 -0.79 -8.66 -15.71
C THR A 56 0.38 -7.75 -16.10
N PRO A 57 1.63 -8.19 -15.92
CA PRO A 57 2.80 -7.50 -16.45
C PRO A 57 2.68 -7.27 -17.96
N ILE A 58 3.20 -6.14 -18.43
CA ILE A 58 3.24 -5.79 -19.85
C ILE A 58 4.65 -5.38 -20.25
N LYS A 59 5.03 -5.64 -21.50
CA LYS A 59 6.24 -5.05 -22.07
C LYS A 59 6.02 -3.58 -22.40
N THR A 60 6.94 -2.74 -21.98
CA THR A 60 6.91 -1.29 -22.21
C THR A 60 7.79 -0.89 -23.39
N ALA A 61 7.71 0.38 -23.80
CA ALA A 61 8.53 0.97 -24.85
C ALA A 61 10.04 0.88 -24.56
N CYS A 62 10.44 0.84 -23.28
CA CYS A 62 11.84 0.68 -22.90
C CYS A 62 12.31 -0.78 -22.87
N GLY A 63 11.47 -1.72 -23.34
CA GLY A 63 11.78 -3.15 -23.41
C GLY A 63 11.68 -3.91 -22.08
N ARG A 64 11.42 -3.20 -20.98
CA ARG A 64 11.26 -3.78 -19.63
C ARG A 64 9.81 -4.18 -19.38
N GLU A 65 9.60 -4.98 -18.34
CA GLU A 65 8.25 -5.34 -17.89
C GLU A 65 7.74 -4.34 -16.86
N PHE A 66 6.56 -3.78 -17.11
CA PHE A 66 5.83 -3.00 -16.13
C PHE A 66 4.81 -3.90 -15.46
N ASN A 67 4.88 -4.02 -14.13
CA ASN A 67 3.94 -4.80 -13.35
C ASN A 67 2.92 -3.88 -12.64
N PRO A 68 1.64 -3.87 -13.05
CA PRO A 68 0.62 -3.03 -12.43
C PRO A 68 0.46 -3.26 -10.92
N GLN A 69 0.66 -4.49 -10.45
CA GLN A 69 0.57 -4.81 -9.02
C GLN A 69 1.67 -4.10 -8.23
N VAL A 70 2.91 -4.18 -8.71
CA VAL A 70 4.07 -3.52 -8.09
C VAL A 70 3.91 -2.00 -8.15
N TYR A 71 3.32 -1.48 -9.22
CA TYR A 71 3.02 -0.05 -9.31
C TYR A 71 2.09 0.44 -8.19
N TYR A 72 1.03 -0.32 -7.87
CA TYR A 72 0.15 0.03 -6.74
C TYR A 72 0.88 -0.06 -5.39
N GLU A 73 1.74 -1.05 -5.20
CA GLU A 73 2.57 -1.15 -3.99
C GLU A 73 3.53 0.04 -3.86
N VAL A 74 4.14 0.48 -4.97
CA VAL A 74 4.96 1.69 -5.04
C VAL A 74 4.15 2.91 -4.63
N LEU A 75 2.93 3.08 -5.18
CA LEU A 75 2.07 4.22 -4.83
C LEU A 75 1.77 4.24 -3.34
N GLN A 76 1.43 3.09 -2.75
CA GLN A 76 1.19 2.96 -1.32
C GLN A 76 2.47 3.25 -0.51
N ALA A 77 3.63 2.76 -0.95
CA ALA A 77 4.90 3.02 -0.30
C ALA A 77 5.29 4.50 -0.34
N CYS A 78 4.99 5.21 -1.42
CA CYS A 78 5.24 6.64 -1.55
C CYS A 78 4.42 7.50 -0.55
N CYS A 79 3.34 6.96 0.03
CA CYS A 79 2.61 7.61 1.12
C CYS A 79 3.39 7.61 2.45
N ASP A 80 4.42 6.75 2.60
CA ASP A 80 5.33 6.75 3.74
C ASP A 80 6.62 7.51 3.39
N GLN A 81 6.90 8.56 4.17
CA GLN A 81 8.07 9.41 3.98
C GLN A 81 9.40 8.62 3.99
N GLN A 82 9.51 7.56 4.79
CA GLN A 82 10.74 6.75 4.85
C GLN A 82 10.96 6.00 3.54
N TRP A 83 9.91 5.42 2.99
CA TRP A 83 9.92 4.73 1.71
C TRP A 83 10.19 5.69 0.56
N LEU A 84 9.52 6.84 0.53
CA LEU A 84 9.74 7.86 -0.48
C LEU A 84 11.22 8.30 -0.53
N VAL A 85 11.81 8.60 0.63
CA VAL A 85 13.23 8.99 0.72
C VAL A 85 14.15 7.83 0.33
N ALA A 86 13.82 6.59 0.71
CA ALA A 86 14.62 5.42 0.34
C ALA A 86 14.62 5.20 -1.18
N ILE A 87 13.46 5.25 -1.83
CA ILE A 87 13.31 5.12 -3.29
C ILE A 87 14.10 6.23 -4.00
N GLN A 88 13.98 7.48 -3.55
CA GLN A 88 14.75 8.60 -4.11
C GLN A 88 16.27 8.41 -3.96
N ARG A 89 16.73 7.88 -2.82
CA ARG A 89 18.16 7.61 -2.59
C ARG A 89 18.68 6.48 -3.47
N GLU A 90 17.95 5.38 -3.58
CA GLU A 90 18.32 4.25 -4.42
C GLU A 90 18.31 4.64 -5.91
N LEU A 91 17.35 5.45 -6.35
CA LEU A 91 17.35 6.01 -7.71
C LEU A 91 18.55 6.92 -7.96
N ARG A 92 18.96 7.74 -6.99
CA ARG A 92 20.14 8.62 -7.12
C ARG A 92 21.47 7.87 -7.08
N ALA A 93 21.52 6.71 -6.43
CA ALA A 93 22.70 5.85 -6.43
C ALA A 93 22.97 5.27 -7.82
N ASP A 94 21.93 5.11 -8.64
CA ASP A 94 22.02 4.68 -10.03
C ASP A 94 22.39 5.87 -10.94
N THR A 95 23.69 6.21 -10.95
CA THR A 95 24.20 7.39 -11.66
C THR A 95 24.02 7.31 -13.18
N GLU A 96 24.15 6.11 -13.76
CA GLU A 96 23.90 5.87 -15.18
C GLU A 96 22.43 6.17 -15.52
N TYR A 97 21.51 5.69 -14.68
CA TYR A 97 20.09 5.93 -14.87
C TYR A 97 19.69 7.39 -14.69
N ILE A 98 20.22 8.10 -13.68
CA ILE A 98 19.95 9.54 -13.50
C ILE A 98 20.48 10.35 -14.68
N ASN A 99 21.64 9.98 -15.23
CA ASN A 99 22.17 10.63 -16.42
C ASN A 99 21.28 10.36 -17.64
N TYR A 100 20.75 9.14 -17.77
CA TYR A 100 19.82 8.78 -18.82
C TYR A 100 18.48 9.54 -18.71
N LEU A 101 17.90 9.63 -17.51
CA LEU A 101 16.70 10.43 -17.25
C LEU A 101 16.94 11.93 -17.47
N ARG A 102 18.14 12.44 -17.19
CA ARG A 102 18.48 13.84 -17.45
C ARG A 102 18.48 14.14 -18.96
N GLN A 103 18.90 13.19 -19.78
CA GLN A 103 18.91 13.33 -21.26
C GLN A 103 17.51 13.20 -21.87
N HIS A 104 16.68 12.28 -21.35
CA HIS A 104 15.34 11.99 -21.90
C HIS A 104 14.21 12.79 -21.20
N GLY A 105 14.54 13.47 -20.09
CA GLY A 105 13.61 14.22 -19.24
C GLY A 105 12.76 13.34 -18.33
N GLY A 106 12.20 13.90 -17.26
CA GLY A 106 11.29 13.19 -16.35
C GLY A 106 9.83 13.19 -16.82
N ALA A 107 9.08 12.13 -16.55
CA ALA A 107 7.69 11.95 -17.02
C ALA A 107 6.59 12.55 -16.11
N ALA A 108 6.96 13.36 -15.13
CA ALA A 108 6.03 13.86 -14.11
C ALA A 108 4.87 14.71 -14.68
N LYS A 109 5.15 15.53 -15.70
CA LYS A 109 4.11 16.35 -16.36
C LYS A 109 3.13 15.48 -17.13
N ASP A 110 3.64 14.48 -17.85
CA ASP A 110 2.85 13.57 -18.69
C ASP A 110 1.97 12.67 -17.82
N MET A 111 2.50 12.21 -16.68
CA MET A 111 1.74 11.50 -15.65
C MET A 111 0.60 12.33 -15.08
N ARG A 112 0.83 13.61 -14.77
CA ARG A 112 -0.22 14.51 -14.25
C ARG A 112 -1.37 14.67 -15.25
N MET A 113 -1.06 14.85 -16.53
CA MET A 113 -2.09 14.96 -17.57
C MET A 113 -2.91 13.67 -17.71
N LEU A 114 -2.29 12.50 -17.53
CA LEU A 114 -3.01 11.21 -17.52
C LEU A 114 -3.95 11.08 -16.31
N THR A 115 -3.50 11.52 -15.13
CA THR A 115 -4.30 11.47 -13.90
C THR A 115 -5.48 12.44 -13.95
N ASP A 116 -5.25 13.69 -14.40
CA ASP A 116 -6.30 14.72 -14.47
C ASP A 116 -7.43 14.33 -15.45
N GLY A 117 -7.13 13.46 -16.43
CA GLY A 117 -8.08 12.98 -17.43
C GLY A 117 -8.77 11.65 -17.10
N ALA A 118 -8.56 11.07 -15.92
CA ALA A 118 -9.18 9.81 -15.51
C ALA A 118 -10.10 10.01 -14.31
N GLN A 119 -11.30 9.41 -14.34
CA GLN A 119 -12.25 9.50 -13.23
C GLN A 119 -12.17 8.30 -12.27
N HIS A 120 -11.62 7.17 -12.75
CA HIS A 120 -11.51 5.93 -12.00
C HIS A 120 -10.12 5.30 -12.18
N ASP A 121 -9.66 4.56 -11.17
CA ASP A 121 -8.33 3.93 -11.17
C ASP A 121 -8.14 2.95 -12.34
N ASP A 122 -9.17 2.19 -12.69
CA ASP A 122 -9.12 1.24 -13.82
C ASP A 122 -8.94 1.96 -15.17
N GLU A 123 -9.63 3.10 -15.35
CA GLU A 123 -9.51 3.93 -16.55
C GLU A 123 -8.10 4.52 -16.65
N PHE A 124 -7.58 5.03 -15.53
CA PHE A 124 -6.21 5.52 -15.43
C PHE A 124 -5.22 4.41 -15.81
N MET A 125 -5.38 3.21 -15.26
CA MET A 125 -4.46 2.11 -15.53
C MET A 125 -4.49 1.65 -16.98
N VAL A 126 -5.65 1.64 -17.64
CA VAL A 126 -5.72 1.34 -19.08
C VAL A 126 -4.95 2.39 -19.89
N LYS A 127 -5.20 3.68 -19.63
CA LYS A 127 -4.48 4.78 -20.31
C LYS A 127 -2.98 4.73 -20.04
N LEU A 128 -2.60 4.43 -18.79
CA LEU A 128 -1.22 4.29 -18.38
C LEU A 128 -0.53 3.16 -19.14
N LYS A 129 -1.15 1.97 -19.22
CA LYS A 129 -0.60 0.84 -19.97
C LYS A 129 -0.38 1.15 -21.44
N GLU A 130 -1.34 1.78 -22.11
CA GLU A 130 -1.20 2.16 -23.51
C GLU A 130 -0.10 3.20 -23.71
N ARG A 131 0.00 4.16 -22.80
CA ARG A 131 1.07 5.15 -22.85
C ARG A 131 2.44 4.54 -22.57
N LEU A 132 2.56 3.56 -21.67
CA LEU A 132 3.81 2.83 -21.42
C LEU A 132 4.26 1.94 -22.60
N LYS A 133 3.40 1.64 -23.56
CA LYS A 133 3.84 0.94 -24.79
C LYS A 133 4.47 1.86 -25.83
N THR A 134 4.23 3.16 -25.72
CA THR A 134 4.56 4.14 -26.78
C THR A 134 5.51 5.24 -26.29
N ASP A 135 5.37 5.66 -25.03
CA ASP A 135 6.17 6.71 -24.41
C ASP A 135 7.36 6.09 -23.69
N GLU A 136 8.51 6.07 -24.37
CA GLU A 136 9.75 5.53 -23.84
C GLU A 136 10.16 6.22 -22.54
N LYS A 137 10.07 7.54 -22.49
CA LYS A 137 10.46 8.37 -21.34
C LYS A 137 9.64 8.03 -20.10
N MET A 138 8.32 7.91 -20.25
CA MET A 138 7.44 7.52 -19.15
C MET A 138 7.68 6.07 -18.72
N SER A 139 7.91 5.19 -19.68
CA SER A 139 8.26 3.79 -19.44
C SER A 139 9.53 3.66 -18.62
N LEU A 140 10.59 4.33 -19.03
CA LEU A 140 11.87 4.37 -18.34
C LEU A 140 11.72 4.88 -16.91
N THR A 141 10.95 5.96 -16.73
CA THR A 141 10.72 6.56 -15.41
C THR A 141 10.03 5.57 -14.48
N LEU A 142 8.90 5.00 -14.89
CA LEU A 142 8.12 4.11 -14.02
C LEU A 142 8.82 2.76 -13.80
N CYS A 143 9.43 2.17 -14.81
CA CYS A 143 10.16 0.91 -14.65
C CYS A 143 11.29 1.05 -13.61
N ALA A 144 12.05 2.14 -13.62
CA ALA A 144 13.12 2.28 -12.63
C ALA A 144 12.61 2.58 -11.22
N VAL A 145 11.51 3.31 -11.09
CA VAL A 145 10.86 3.49 -9.79
C VAL A 145 10.41 2.12 -9.23
N GLN A 146 9.82 1.27 -10.08
CA GLN A 146 9.43 -0.09 -9.70
C GLN A 146 10.63 -0.93 -9.29
N GLU A 147 11.68 -0.96 -10.11
CA GLU A 147 12.89 -1.72 -9.79
C GLU A 147 13.58 -1.23 -8.52
N SER A 148 13.64 0.09 -8.32
CA SER A 148 14.18 0.70 -7.10
C SER A 148 13.41 0.24 -5.87
N TYR A 149 12.08 0.29 -5.94
CA TYR A 149 11.20 -0.21 -4.88
C TYR A 149 11.41 -1.70 -4.61
N GLU A 150 11.43 -2.53 -5.64
CA GLU A 150 11.65 -3.98 -5.51
C GLU A 150 13.01 -4.31 -4.93
N ARG A 151 14.07 -3.58 -5.32
CA ARG A 151 15.41 -3.73 -4.74
C ARG A 151 15.41 -3.43 -3.24
N ILE A 152 14.77 -2.33 -2.83
CA ILE A 152 14.68 -1.95 -1.40
C ILE A 152 13.85 -2.99 -0.64
N ARG A 153 12.68 -3.36 -1.17
CA ARG A 153 11.81 -4.38 -0.58
C ARG A 153 12.55 -5.71 -0.40
N LYS A 154 13.25 -6.19 -1.43
CA LYS A 154 14.03 -7.43 -1.38
C LYS A 154 15.18 -7.36 -0.38
N LYS A 155 15.86 -6.21 -0.25
CA LYS A 155 16.90 -6.00 0.77
C LYS A 155 16.30 -6.09 2.18
N ARG A 156 15.15 -5.45 2.41
CA ARG A 156 14.42 -5.52 3.68
C ARG A 156 13.98 -6.95 3.98
N ASP A 157 13.30 -7.61 3.06
CA ASP A 157 12.74 -8.95 3.27
C ASP A 157 13.86 -9.97 3.56
N ARG A 158 15.01 -9.86 2.87
CA ARG A 158 16.22 -10.65 3.19
C ARG A 158 16.74 -10.38 4.60
N HIS A 159 16.81 -9.11 4.99
CA HIS A 159 17.28 -8.73 6.32
C HIS A 159 16.34 -9.25 7.42
N GLU A 160 15.03 -9.09 7.25
CA GLU A 160 14.03 -9.63 8.17
C GLU A 160 14.11 -11.16 8.28
N THR A 161 14.29 -11.85 7.15
CA THR A 161 14.50 -13.31 7.12
C THR A 161 15.77 -13.71 7.87
N GLN A 162 16.87 -12.96 7.68
CA GLN A 162 18.13 -13.21 8.36
C GLN A 162 18.01 -12.99 9.88
N VAL A 163 17.40 -11.88 10.30
CA VAL A 163 17.17 -11.60 11.72
C VAL A 163 16.29 -12.67 12.36
N ALA A 164 15.27 -13.16 11.66
CA ALA A 164 14.44 -14.27 12.12
C ALA A 164 15.24 -15.58 12.25
N ALA A 165 16.14 -15.87 11.30
CA ALA A 165 17.01 -17.05 11.34
C ALA A 165 18.04 -16.98 12.47
N ASP A 166 18.57 -15.78 12.76
CA ASP A 166 19.57 -15.53 13.81
C ASP A 166 18.94 -15.35 15.21
N GLY A 167 17.67 -15.74 15.40
CA GLY A 167 17.00 -15.71 16.70
C GLY A 167 16.56 -14.32 17.18
N GLY A 168 16.38 -13.36 16.26
CA GLY A 168 15.92 -12.00 16.55
C GLY A 168 17.05 -10.99 16.78
N GLN A 169 18.31 -11.39 16.61
CA GLN A 169 19.45 -10.50 16.76
C GLN A 169 19.64 -9.62 15.51
N ASP A 170 19.18 -8.36 15.57
CA ASP A 170 19.39 -7.40 14.48
C ASP A 170 20.82 -6.81 14.53
N PRO A 171 21.69 -7.09 13.54
CA PRO A 171 23.07 -6.59 13.50
C PRO A 171 23.17 -5.06 13.40
N TYR A 172 22.10 -4.36 13.02
CA TYR A 172 22.04 -2.89 12.93
C TYR A 172 21.30 -2.24 14.09
N ALA A 173 20.82 -3.00 15.08
CA ALA A 173 20.03 -2.48 16.20
C ALA A 173 20.76 -1.35 16.96
N SER A 174 22.06 -1.52 17.21
CA SER A 174 22.90 -0.52 17.90
C SER A 174 23.08 0.77 17.10
N MET A 175 23.29 0.67 15.78
CA MET A 175 23.36 1.83 14.89
C MET A 175 22.03 2.59 14.81
N LYS A 176 20.90 1.87 14.83
CA LYS A 176 19.55 2.46 14.78
C LYS A 176 19.20 3.18 16.08
N ALA A 177 19.66 2.67 17.23
CA ALA A 177 19.52 3.32 18.52
C ALA A 177 20.28 4.65 18.57
N ASN A 178 21.54 4.68 18.10
CA ASN A 178 22.36 5.89 18.09
C ASN A 178 21.75 6.99 17.20
N ARG A 179 21.19 6.64 16.04
CA ARG A 179 20.55 7.62 15.13
C ARG A 179 19.25 8.22 15.67
N ARG A 180 18.56 7.55 16.60
CA ARG A 180 17.36 8.12 17.26
C ARG A 180 17.73 9.12 18.37
N GLY A 181 18.96 9.06 18.90
CA GLY A 181 19.45 10.03 19.88
C GLY A 181 19.81 11.40 19.31
N ASP A 182 20.17 11.46 18.01
CA ASP A 182 20.64 12.69 17.36
C ASP A 182 19.54 13.51 16.66
N PHE A 183 18.31 12.98 16.56
CA PHE A 183 17.19 13.68 15.93
C PHE A 183 16.54 14.64 16.94
N GLY A 184 17.20 15.77 17.19
CA GLY A 184 16.72 16.84 18.08
C GLY A 184 17.79 17.74 18.70
N SER A 185 19.09 17.41 18.56
CA SER A 185 20.18 18.16 19.18
C SER A 185 20.71 19.34 18.35
N GLN A 186 20.24 19.51 17.11
CA GLN A 186 20.62 20.65 16.26
C GLN A 186 19.37 21.28 15.63
N MET A 187 18.76 22.19 16.38
CA MET A 187 17.79 23.15 15.84
C MET A 187 18.59 24.21 15.07
N PRO A 188 18.38 24.43 13.75
CA PRO A 188 19.02 25.53 13.05
C PRO A 188 18.53 26.85 13.65
N GLN A 189 19.44 27.64 14.20
CA GLN A 189 19.16 29.04 14.50
C GLN A 189 19.17 29.79 13.16
N PHE A 190 18.02 30.38 12.81
CA PHE A 190 17.92 31.41 11.78
C PHE A 190 17.97 32.78 12.45
#